data_AF-A0A662J7J3-F1
#
_entry.id   AF-A0A662J7J3-F1
#
_cell.length_a   1.000
_cell.length_b   1.000
_cell.length_c   1.000
_cell.angle_alpha   90.00
_cell.angle_beta   90.00
_cell.angle_gamma   90.00
#
_symmetry.space_group_name_H-M   'P 1'
#
loop_
_entity.id
_entity.type
_entity.pdbx_description
1 polymer ?
#
loop_
_entity_poly.entity_id
_entity_poly.type
_entity_poly.pdbx_seq_one_letter_code
_entity_poly.pdbx_strand_id
1 'polypeptide(L)'
;HLYYATEKGKDYYKYGFTDRDYMDLLNLLTKIKGKFILKQTYQQFVAEWARENKFNMKVITAPRWAKRDFGERKYMGVMLIYNFERKRRGRGFAREAHS
;
A
#
# COMPACT_ATOMS: atom_id res chain seq x y z
N HIS A 1 0.39 -11.64 10.47
CA HIS A 1 1.77 -11.64 9.95
C HIS A 1 1.76 -11.09 8.53
N LEU A 2 2.34 -9.90 8.29
CA LEU A 2 2.48 -9.32 6.93
C LEU A 2 3.88 -9.68 6.41
N TYR A 3 3.95 -10.56 5.42
CA TYR A 3 5.21 -10.96 4.78
C TYR A 3 5.66 -9.87 3.80
N TYR A 4 6.70 -9.13 4.18
CA TYR A 4 7.48 -8.34 3.23
C TYR A 4 8.35 -9.30 2.43
N ALA A 5 8.03 -9.48 1.16
CA ALA A 5 8.86 -10.18 0.19
C ALA A 5 10.12 -9.36 -0.07
N THR A 6 11.15 -9.59 0.73
CA THR A 6 12.53 -9.20 0.43
C THR A 6 13.37 -10.46 0.43
N GLU A 7 13.84 -10.83 -0.77
CA GLU A 7 14.99 -11.69 -1.04
C GLU A 7 14.96 -13.10 -0.43
N LYS A 8 14.16 -14.04 -0.99
CA LYS A 8 14.31 -15.48 -0.66
C LYS A 8 14.13 -16.36 -1.89
N GLY A 9 14.98 -17.39 -1.97
CA GLY A 9 15.24 -18.24 -3.14
C GLY A 9 14.03 -18.94 -3.77
N LYS A 10 14.31 -19.62 -4.89
CA LYS A 10 13.37 -20.20 -5.86
C LYS A 10 12.25 -21.09 -5.28
N ASP A 11 12.32 -21.49 -4.01
CA ASP A 11 11.31 -22.31 -3.33
C ASP A 11 10.24 -21.52 -2.54
N TYR A 12 10.32 -20.19 -2.44
CA TYR A 12 9.31 -19.39 -1.71
C TYR A 12 7.91 -19.43 -2.36
N TYR A 13 7.85 -19.72 -3.66
CA TYR A 13 6.61 -19.79 -4.45
C TYR A 13 5.91 -21.15 -4.41
N LYS A 14 6.46 -22.17 -3.74
CA LYS A 14 5.87 -23.52 -3.73
C LYS A 14 4.63 -23.65 -2.83
N TYR A 15 4.45 -22.74 -1.86
CA TYR A 15 3.34 -22.74 -0.89
C TYR A 15 2.80 -21.32 -0.58
N GLY A 16 3.18 -20.32 -1.37
CA GLY A 16 2.91 -18.91 -1.12
C GLY A 16 1.92 -18.29 -2.11
N PHE A 17 1.54 -17.05 -1.84
CA PHE A 17 0.74 -16.22 -2.73
C PHE A 17 1.49 -15.99 -4.05
N THR A 18 0.92 -16.47 -5.14
CA THR A 18 1.53 -16.48 -6.48
C THR A 18 1.18 -15.23 -7.28
N ASP A 19 1.87 -15.03 -8.40
CA ASP A 19 1.52 -13.98 -9.35
C ASP A 19 0.10 -14.14 -9.89
N ARG A 20 -0.38 -15.39 -10.05
CA ARG A 20 -1.77 -15.66 -10.45
C ARG A 20 -2.75 -15.19 -9.38
N ASP A 21 -2.51 -15.56 -8.12
CA ASP A 21 -3.34 -15.12 -7.00
C ASP A 21 -3.39 -13.60 -6.89
N TYR A 22 -2.26 -12.95 -7.21
CA TYR A 22 -2.19 -11.49 -7.25
C TYR A 22 -3.04 -10.89 -8.36
N MET A 23 -2.96 -11.42 -9.58
CA MET A 23 -3.80 -10.95 -10.68
C MET A 23 -5.28 -11.21 -10.41
N ASP A 24 -5.61 -12.36 -9.80
CA ASP A 24 -6.98 -12.68 -9.38
C ASP A 24 -7.48 -11.72 -8.30
N LEU A 25 -6.63 -11.33 -7.33
CA LEU A 25 -6.95 -10.29 -6.36
C LEU A 25 -7.23 -8.94 -7.04
N LEU A 26 -6.38 -8.51 -7.98
CA LEU A 26 -6.61 -7.26 -8.70
C LEU A 26 -7.93 -7.30 -9.48
N ASN A 27 -8.21 -8.41 -10.16
CA ASN A 27 -9.48 -8.64 -10.86
C ASN A 27 -10.69 -8.69 -9.93
N LEU A 28 -10.53 -9.18 -8.69
CA LEU A 28 -11.59 -9.17 -7.68
C LEU A 28 -11.88 -7.74 -7.23
N LEU A 29 -10.83 -6.94 -6.99
CA LEU A 29 -10.95 -5.56 -6.52
C LEU A 29 -11.63 -4.64 -7.55
N THR A 30 -11.54 -4.94 -8.86
CA THR A 30 -12.30 -4.19 -9.88
C THR A 30 -13.81 -4.46 -9.82
N LYS A 31 -14.24 -5.59 -9.25
CA LYS A 31 -15.64 -6.03 -9.21
C LYS A 31 -16.32 -5.81 -7.86
N ILE A 32 -15.55 -5.45 -6.83
CA ILE A 32 -16.08 -5.34 -5.47
C ILE A 32 -17.04 -4.15 -5.35
N LYS A 33 -18.26 -4.41 -4.87
CA LYS A 33 -19.26 -3.36 -4.58
C LYS A 33 -18.97 -2.60 -3.28
N GLY A 34 -18.15 -3.19 -2.41
CA GLY A 34 -17.75 -2.61 -1.12
C GLY A 34 -16.55 -1.65 -1.22
N LYS A 35 -16.20 -1.05 -0.08
CA LYS A 35 -15.00 -0.20 0.03
C LYS A 35 -13.76 -1.06 0.27
N PHE A 36 -12.66 -0.75 -0.40
CA PHE A 36 -11.37 -1.43 -0.17
C PHE A 36 -10.21 -0.45 -0.03
N ILE A 37 -9.15 -0.93 0.64
CA ILE A 37 -7.83 -0.33 0.63
C ILE A 37 -6.82 -1.44 0.36
N LEU A 38 -6.04 -1.30 -0.71
CA LEU A 38 -4.89 -2.14 -1.02
C LEU A 38 -3.62 -1.41 -0.57
N LYS A 39 -2.86 -2.04 0.32
CA LYS A 39 -1.55 -1.57 0.79
C LYS A 39 -0.46 -2.49 0.25
N GLN A 40 0.52 -1.92 -0.43
CA GLN A 40 1.67 -2.68 -0.92
C GLN A 40 2.89 -1.82 -1.22
N THR A 41 4.04 -2.46 -1.40
CA THR A 41 5.25 -1.81 -1.92
C THR A 41 4.98 -1.17 -3.28
N TYR A 42 5.64 -0.05 -3.58
CA TYR A 42 5.51 0.58 -4.88
C TYR A 42 5.95 -0.38 -6.02
N GLN A 43 5.10 -0.53 -7.03
CA GLN A 43 5.28 -1.31 -8.25
C GLN A 43 4.58 -0.54 -9.38
N GLN A 44 5.27 -0.29 -10.49
CA GLN A 44 4.76 0.59 -11.54
C GLN A 44 3.47 0.06 -12.18
N PHE A 45 3.42 -1.24 -12.51
CA PHE A 45 2.24 -1.82 -13.18
C PHE A 45 0.96 -1.70 -12.34
N VAL A 46 1.06 -1.74 -11.01
CA VAL A 46 -0.12 -1.62 -10.15
C VAL A 46 -0.57 -0.17 -10.02
N ALA A 47 0.38 0.78 -10.11
CA ALA A 47 0.05 2.20 -10.20
C ALA A 47 -0.68 2.50 -11.52
N GLU A 48 -0.29 1.88 -12.62
CA GLU A 48 -0.96 1.99 -13.92
C GLU A 48 -2.37 1.36 -13.87
N TRP A 49 -2.49 0.12 -13.38
CA TRP A 49 -3.78 -0.53 -13.13
C TRP A 49 -4.74 0.32 -12.29
N ALA A 50 -4.24 0.95 -11.21
CA ALA A 50 -5.06 1.81 -10.36
C ALA A 50 -5.56 3.06 -11.10
N ARG A 51 -4.73 3.65 -11.98
CA ARG A 51 -5.12 4.81 -12.80
C ARG A 51 -6.18 4.43 -13.84
N GLU A 52 -5.99 3.30 -14.53
CA GLU A 52 -6.93 2.79 -15.53
C GLU A 52 -8.31 2.53 -14.92
N ASN A 53 -8.35 1.97 -13.70
CA ASN A 53 -9.59 1.69 -12.98
C ASN A 53 -10.13 2.89 -12.17
N LYS A 54 -9.53 4.09 -12.33
CA LYS A 54 -9.94 5.33 -11.64
C LYS A 54 -9.97 5.22 -10.11
N PHE A 55 -9.11 4.40 -9.54
CA PHE A 55 -8.95 4.31 -8.09
C PHE A 55 -8.10 5.47 -7.57
N ASN A 56 -8.36 5.87 -6.32
CA ASN A 56 -7.51 6.84 -5.64
C ASN A 56 -6.22 6.16 -5.22
N MET A 57 -5.09 6.85 -5.38
CA MET A 57 -3.77 6.34 -5.01
C MET A 57 -2.99 7.38 -4.20
N LYS A 58 -2.32 6.93 -3.14
CA LYS A 58 -1.36 7.73 -2.38
C LYS A 58 -0.08 6.93 -2.12
N VAL A 59 1.06 7.51 -2.47
CA VAL A 59 2.37 6.97 -2.07
C VAL A 59 2.74 7.57 -0.72
N ILE A 60 3.13 6.72 0.22
CA ILE A 60 3.64 7.11 1.54
C ILE A 60 4.98 6.44 1.80
N THR A 61 5.79 7.09 2.63
CA THR A 61 7.03 6.51 3.14
C THR A 61 6.71 5.70 4.39
N ALA A 62 7.11 4.43 4.42
CA ALA A 62 6.92 3.55 5.58
C ALA A 62 8.25 2.91 6.00
N PRO A 63 8.44 2.59 7.29
CA PRO A 63 9.58 1.78 7.74
C PRO A 63 9.60 0.43 7.02
N ARG A 64 10.76 0.01 6.54
CA ARG A 64 10.92 -1.27 5.82
C ARG A 64 10.65 -2.47 6.73
N TRP A 65 11.01 -2.37 8.01
CA TRP A 65 10.79 -3.41 9.01
C TRP A 65 10.00 -2.89 10.19
N ALA A 66 9.17 -3.76 10.76
CA ALA A 66 8.42 -3.49 11.98
C ALA A 66 9.30 -3.54 13.23
N LYS A 67 10.37 -4.34 13.20
CA LYS A 67 11.34 -4.42 14.29
C LYS A 67 12.18 -3.16 14.34
N ARG A 68 12.43 -2.70 15.57
CA ARG A 68 13.26 -1.55 15.88
C ARG A 68 14.71 -2.05 15.86
N ASP A 69 15.38 -1.90 14.73
CA ASP A 69 16.83 -2.09 14.69
C ASP A 69 17.50 -0.92 15.44
N PHE A 70 18.56 -1.20 16.20
CA PHE A 70 19.33 -0.20 16.96
C PHE A 70 20.23 0.69 16.06
N GLY A 71 19.99 0.70 14.74
CA GLY A 71 20.73 1.47 13.73
C GLY A 71 19.84 2.37 12.86
N GLU A 72 20.36 2.84 11.72
CA GLU A 72 19.61 3.71 10.81
C GLU A 72 18.35 3.03 10.25
N ARG A 73 17.21 3.70 10.43
CA ARG A 73 15.91 3.16 10.00
C ARG A 73 15.76 3.28 8.49
N LYS A 74 15.78 2.14 7.79
CA LYS A 74 15.50 2.12 6.34
C LYS A 74 14.00 2.29 6.08
N TYR A 75 13.70 3.17 5.12
CA TYR A 75 12.34 3.43 4.66
C TYR A 75 12.10 2.85 3.27
N MET A 76 10.83 2.64 2.93
CA MET A 76 10.39 2.19 1.62
C MET A 76 9.13 2.94 1.17
N GLY A 77 8.99 3.09 -0.14
CA GLY A 77 7.77 3.60 -0.76
C GLY A 77 6.67 2.55 -0.72
N VAL A 78 5.54 2.91 -0.13
CA VAL A 78 4.33 2.09 -0.06
C VAL A 78 3.22 2.84 -0.76
N MET A 79 2.50 2.17 -1.64
CA MET A 79 1.29 2.70 -2.25
C MET A 79 0.06 2.25 -1.45
N LEU A 80 -0.89 3.18 -1.30
CA LEU A 80 -2.22 2.94 -0.80
C LEU A 80 -3.20 3.22 -1.95
N ILE A 81 -3.90 2.20 -2.40
CA ILE A 81 -4.93 2.29 -3.46
C ILE A 81 -6.30 2.04 -2.83
N TYR A 82 -7.29 2.86 -3.13
CA TYR A 82 -8.61 2.77 -2.52
C TYR A 82 -9.73 3.30 -3.44
N ASN A 83 -10.92 2.71 -3.36
CA ASN A 83 -12.06 3.01 -4.25
C ASN A 83 -13.11 3.95 -3.66
N PHE A 84 -12.76 4.72 -2.62
CA PHE A 84 -13.69 5.63 -1.97
C PHE A 84 -13.05 7.00 -1.73
N GLU A 85 -13.89 8.01 -1.60
CA GLU A 85 -13.42 9.34 -1.23
C GLU A 85 -12.99 9.37 0.24
N ARG A 86 -11.73 9.75 0.48
CA ARG A 86 -11.31 10.11 1.83
C ARG A 86 -11.85 11.48 2.15
N LYS A 87 -12.80 11.57 3.09
CA LYS A 87 -13.12 12.84 3.73
C LYS A 87 -11.82 13.41 4.31
N ARG A 88 -11.38 14.55 3.78
CA ARG A 88 -10.32 15.34 4.40
C ARG A 88 -10.88 15.81 5.74
N ARG A 89 -10.51 15.14 6.84
CA ARG A 89 -10.60 15.79 8.14
C ARG A 89 -9.66 16.99 8.05
N GLY A 90 -10.22 18.18 7.92
CA GLY A 90 -9.45 19.42 8.00
C GLY A 90 -8.64 19.36 9.28
N ARG A 91 -7.31 19.50 9.17
CA ARG A 91 -6.53 19.86 10.35
C ARG A 91 -6.90 21.31 10.64
N GLY A 92 -7.85 21.52 11.54
CA GLY A 92 -7.93 22.77 12.27
C GLY A 92 -6.65 22.86 13.10
N PHE A 93 -5.61 23.46 12.54
CA PHE A 93 -4.60 24.10 13.35
C PHE A 93 -5.18 25.46 13.71
N ALA A 94 -5.78 25.54 14.90
CA ALA A 94 -5.98 26.81 15.57
C ALA A 94 -4.63 27.51 15.61
N ARG A 95 -4.49 28.60 14.85
CA ARG A 95 -3.46 29.59 15.13
C ARG A 95 -4.00 30.43 16.28
N GLU A 96 -3.84 29.93 17.50
CA GLU A 96 -3.69 30.83 18.64
C GLU A 96 -2.24 31.32 18.58
N ALA A 97 -2.05 32.47 17.93
CA ALA A 97 -0.92 33.32 18.22
C ALA A 97 -1.49 34.54 18.94
N HIS A 98 -1.40 34.48 20.27
CA HIS A 98 -1.46 35.64 21.14
C HIS A 98 -0.29 36.58 20.86
N SER A 99 -0.55 37.86 21.18
CA SER A 99 0.34 39.03 21.20
C SER A 99 0.48 39.82 19.90
#